data_AF-A0A9P7DXQ9-F1
#
_entry.id   AF-A0A9P7DXQ9-F1
#
_cell.length_a   1.000
_cell.length_b   1.000
_cell.length_c   1.000
_cell.angle_alpha   90.00
_cell.angle_beta   90.00
_cell.angle_gamma   90.00
#
_symmetry.space_group_name_H-M   'P 1'
#
loop_
_entity.id
_entity.type
_entity.pdbx_description
1 polymer ?
#
loop_
_entity_poly.entity_id
_entity_poly.type
_entity_poly.pdbx_seq_one_letter_code
_entity_poly.pdbx_strand_id
1 'polypeptide(L)' 'CLWQLKVAEVFLKKAGDVICIAGTGMGKMLAFWSPLALMDTGIQIVVTPLNQLGHQSVSFLAKAGINSISISAEMAS' A
#
# COMPACT_ATOMS: atom_id res chain seq x y z
N CYS A 1 15.95 -2.99 -4.78
CA CYS A 1 15.72 -2.05 -5.89
C CYS A 1 15.79 -0.62 -5.36
N LEU A 2 16.65 0.25 -5.90
CA LEU A 2 16.96 1.56 -5.27
C LEU A 2 15.73 2.50 -5.19
N TRP A 3 14.89 2.53 -6.20
CA TRP A 3 13.76 3.45 -6.24
C TRP A 3 12.67 3.10 -5.21
N GLN A 4 12.46 1.80 -4.93
CA GLN A 4 11.51 1.36 -3.90
C GLN A 4 11.93 1.85 -2.51
N LEU A 5 13.25 1.80 -2.23
CA LEU A 5 13.81 2.29 -0.98
C LEU A 5 13.65 3.80 -0.85
N LYS A 6 13.85 4.57 -1.94
CA LYS A 6 13.63 6.02 -1.94
C LYS A 6 12.18 6.38 -1.64
N VAL A 7 11.21 5.67 -2.22
CA VAL A 7 9.78 5.87 -1.93
C VAL A 7 9.48 5.58 -0.45
N ALA A 8 9.95 4.44 0.05
CA ALA A 8 9.77 4.06 1.45
C ALA A 8 10.40 5.08 2.42
N GLU A 9 11.59 5.59 2.11
CA GLU A 9 12.28 6.60 2.89
C GLU A 9 11.49 7.91 2.97
N VAL A 10 10.92 8.39 1.86
CA VAL A 10 10.09 9.61 1.88
C VAL A 10 8.85 9.42 2.74
N PHE A 11 8.19 8.26 2.67
CA PHE A 11 7.06 7.93 3.53
C PHE A 11 7.44 7.90 5.01
N LEU A 12 8.54 7.22 5.36
CA LEU A 12 8.99 7.09 6.75
C LEU A 12 9.43 8.43 7.35
N LYS A 13 10.10 9.27 6.55
CA LYS A 13 10.52 10.60 6.96
C LYS A 13 9.39 11.62 6.97
N LYS A 14 8.19 11.27 6.47
CA LYS A 14 7.07 12.18 6.25
C LYS A 14 7.51 13.45 5.51
N ALA A 15 8.40 13.28 4.53
CA ALA A 15 9.18 14.37 3.94
C ALA A 15 8.47 15.08 2.77
N GLY A 16 7.26 14.64 2.41
CA GLY A 16 6.44 15.24 1.36
C GLY A 16 5.68 14.22 0.52
N ASP A 17 5.11 14.69 -0.58
CA ASP A 17 4.35 13.88 -1.54
C ASP A 17 5.25 13.21 -2.57
N VAL A 18 4.87 12.00 -3.03
CA VAL A 18 5.64 11.20 -3.98
C VAL A 18 4.80 10.81 -5.17
N ILE A 19 5.31 11.09 -6.37
CA ILE A 19 4.79 10.52 -7.62
C ILE A 19 5.71 9.38 -8.05
N CYS A 20 5.19 8.15 -8.07
CA CYS A 20 5.92 6.96 -8.50
C CYS A 20 5.38 6.45 -9.83
N ILE A 21 6.24 6.39 -10.85
CA ILE A 21 5.92 5.81 -12.16
C ILE A 21 6.69 4.50 -12.30
N ALA A 22 5.97 3.38 -12.31
CA ALA A 22 6.54 2.06 -12.50
C ALA A 22 5.56 1.16 -13.26
N GLY A 23 6.09 0.38 -14.19
CA GLY A 23 5.33 -0.60 -14.95
C GLY A 23 4.72 -1.71 -14.10
N THR A 24 3.76 -2.43 -14.66
CA THR A 24 3.22 -3.65 -14.05
C THR A 24 4.32 -4.71 -13.92
N GLY A 25 4.29 -5.49 -12.83
CA GLY A 25 5.33 -6.47 -12.51
C GLY A 25 6.60 -5.89 -11.88
N MET A 26 6.83 -4.57 -11.92
CA MET A 26 8.06 -3.95 -11.38
C MET A 26 8.09 -3.86 -9.84
N GLY A 27 7.10 -4.39 -9.14
CA GLY A 27 7.07 -4.38 -7.67
C GLY A 27 6.61 -3.06 -7.04
N LYS A 28 5.81 -2.25 -7.75
CA LYS A 28 5.20 -1.01 -7.19
C LYS A 28 4.35 -1.23 -5.96
N MET A 29 3.67 -2.38 -5.86
CA MET A 29 2.87 -2.74 -4.69
C MET A 29 3.72 -2.79 -3.42
N LEU A 30 4.94 -3.32 -3.49
CA LEU A 30 5.83 -3.37 -2.32
C LEU A 30 6.13 -1.95 -1.81
N ALA A 31 6.41 -1.01 -2.71
CA ALA A 31 6.68 0.38 -2.33
C ALA A 31 5.47 1.05 -1.66
N PHE A 32 4.23 0.69 -2.05
CA PHE A 32 3.01 1.17 -1.38
C PHE A 32 2.88 0.62 0.04
N TRP A 33 3.21 -0.65 0.28
CA TRP A 33 2.99 -1.30 1.58
C TRP A 33 4.18 -1.20 2.55
N SER A 34 5.37 -0.83 2.08
CA SER A 34 6.56 -0.64 2.91
C SER A 34 6.33 0.26 4.14
N PRO A 35 5.57 1.37 4.08
CA PRO A 35 5.30 2.20 5.25
C PRO A 35 4.61 1.41 6.37
N LEU A 36 3.57 0.61 6.06
CA LEU A 36 2.88 -0.22 7.06
C LEU A 36 3.80 -1.28 7.68
N ALA A 37 4.75 -1.82 6.91
CA ALA A 37 5.68 -2.84 7.40
C ALA A 37 6.81 -2.26 8.28
N LEU A 38 7.07 -0.96 8.20
CA LEU A 38 8.23 -0.32 8.83
C LEU A 38 7.84 0.72 9.90
N MET A 39 6.55 1.03 10.05
CA MET A 39 6.05 1.93 11.07
C MET A 39 5.48 1.12 12.25
N ASP A 40 5.85 1.48 13.48
CA ASP A 40 5.34 0.82 14.68
C ASP A 40 3.85 1.12 14.93
N THR A 41 3.38 2.27 14.47
CA THR A 41 1.98 2.72 14.61
C THR A 41 1.55 3.53 13.40
N GLY A 42 0.27 3.39 13.01
CA GLY A 42 -0.33 4.16 11.94
C GLY A 42 -1.41 3.40 11.18
N ILE A 43 -2.14 4.13 10.36
CA ILE A 43 -3.11 3.57 9.41
C ILE A 43 -2.74 4.12 8.03
N GLN A 44 -2.72 3.25 7.03
CA GLN A 44 -2.55 3.65 5.64
C GLN A 44 -3.88 3.50 4.90
N ILE A 45 -4.29 4.56 4.21
CA ILE A 45 -5.47 4.54 3.34
C ILE A 45 -4.98 4.44 1.90
N VAL A 46 -5.40 3.39 1.20
CA VAL A 46 -5.10 3.19 -0.22
C VAL A 46 -6.39 3.26 -1.01
N VAL A 47 -6.45 4.21 -1.93
CA VAL A 47 -7.59 4.37 -2.85
C VAL A 47 -7.27 3.64 -4.15
N THR A 48 -8.12 2.69 -4.53
CA THR A 48 -7.99 1.95 -5.79
C THR A 48 -9.29 2.01 -6.58
N PRO A 49 -9.24 2.14 -7.92
CA PRO A 49 -10.44 2.25 -8.73
C PRO A 49 -11.18 0.91 -8.93
N LEU A 50 -10.60 -0.22 -8.54
CA LEU A 50 -11.18 -1.56 -8.76
C LEU A 50 -11.35 -2.30 -7.42
N ASN A 51 -12.57 -2.75 -7.12
CA ASN A 51 -12.88 -3.54 -5.91
C ASN A 51 -11.97 -4.77 -5.79
N GLN A 52 -11.75 -5.47 -6.91
CA GLN A 52 -10.89 -6.66 -6.96
C GLN A 52 -9.47 -6.39 -6.46
N LEU A 53 -8.89 -5.21 -6.74
CA LEU A 53 -7.57 -4.85 -6.24
C LEU A 53 -7.58 -4.64 -4.71
N GLY A 54 -8.66 -4.06 -4.18
CA GLY A 54 -8.88 -3.96 -2.73
C GLY A 54 -8.90 -5.32 -2.06
N HIS A 55 -9.71 -6.26 -2.57
CA HIS A 55 -9.78 -7.62 -2.02
C HIS A 55 -8.46 -8.39 -2.12
N GLN A 56 -7.75 -8.27 -3.24
CA GLN A 56 -6.42 -8.88 -3.41
C GLN A 56 -5.40 -8.31 -2.43
N SER A 57 -5.49 -7.00 -2.15
CA SER A 57 -4.61 -6.34 -1.19
C SER A 57 -4.83 -6.84 0.22
N VAL A 58 -6.10 -7.03 0.64
CA VAL A 58 -6.43 -7.61 1.95
C VAL A 58 -5.83 -9.01 2.10
N SER A 59 -5.99 -9.87 1.09
CA SER A 59 -5.40 -11.22 1.13
C SER A 59 -3.87 -11.19 1.20
N PHE A 60 -3.24 -10.27 0.46
CA PHE A 60 -1.79 -10.09 0.48
C PHE A 60 -1.28 -9.61 1.84
N LEU A 61 -1.92 -8.61 2.43
CA LEU A 61 -1.55 -8.06 3.74
C LEU A 61 -1.79 -9.05 4.88
N ALA A 62 -2.87 -9.84 4.82
CA ALA A 62 -3.13 -10.89 5.78
C ALA A 62 -2.01 -11.94 5.82
N LYS A 63 -1.45 -12.32 4.65
CA LYS A 63 -0.28 -13.21 4.58
C LYS A 63 0.98 -12.61 5.20
N ALA A 64 1.08 -11.29 5.26
CA ALA A 64 2.15 -10.56 5.93
C ALA A 64 1.86 -10.29 7.42
N GLY A 65 0.74 -10.77 7.96
CA GLY A 65 0.34 -10.52 9.35
C GLY A 65 -0.20 -9.12 9.60
N ILE A 66 -0.57 -8.38 8.55
CA ILE A 66 -1.07 -7.00 8.63
C ILE A 66 -2.59 -6.99 8.54
N ASN A 67 -3.24 -6.45 9.57
CA ASN A 67 -4.69 -6.25 9.59
C ASN A 67 -5.11 -5.21 8.55
N SER A 68 -6.09 -5.54 7.72
CA SER A 68 -6.60 -4.65 6.68
C SER A 68 -8.06 -4.93 6.35
N ILE A 69 -8.74 -3.92 5.82
CA ILE A 69 -10.11 -4.00 5.32
C ILE A 69 -10.18 -3.29 3.96
N SER A 70 -10.94 -3.85 3.03
CA SER A 70 -11.28 -3.18 1.78
C SER A 70 -12.68 -2.60 1.93
N ILE A 71 -12.85 -1.30 1.70
CA ILE A 71 -14.14 -0.61 1.75
C ILE A 71 -14.64 -0.35 0.33
N SER A 72 -15.85 -0.84 0.02
CA SER A 72 -16.51 -0.67 -1.29
C SER A 72 -18.02 -0.47 -1.12
N ALA A 73 -18.68 0.03 -2.17
CA ALA A 73 -20.12 0.30 -2.16
C ALA A 73 -20.97 -0.97 -1.94
N GLU A 74 -20.46 -2.15 -2.28
CA GLU A 74 -21.16 -3.44 -2.08
C GLU A 74 -21.47 -3.73 -0.61
N MET A 75 -20.67 -3.17 0.31
CA MET A 75 -20.87 -3.35 1.76
C MET A 75 -21.89 -2.39 2.38
N ALA A 76 -22.48 -1.48 1.60
CA ALA A 76 -23.49 -0.53 2.08
C ALA A 76 -24.93 -1.08 2.02
N SER A 77 -25.10 -2.40 2.07
CA SER A 77 -26.40 -3.09 1.98
C SER A 77 -26.91 -3.60 3.33
#